data_AF-A0A0N8I038-F1
#
_entry.id   AF-A0A0N8I038-F1
#
_cell.length_a   1.000
_cell.length_b   1.000
_cell.length_c   1.000
_cell.angle_alpha   90.00
_cell.angle_beta   90.00
_cell.angle_gamma   90.00
#
_symmetry.space_group_name_H-M   'P 1'
#
loop_
_entity.id
_entity.type
_entity.pdbx_description
1 polymer ?
#
loop_
_entity_poly.entity_id
_entity_poly.type
_entity_poly.pdbx_seq_one_letter_code
_entity_poly.pdbx_strand_id
1 'polypeptide(L)'
;MPGEISVRVETGDADLGVPGPVLWGRGSVDATGALAAMVVAAVETGASFVGVVGEETDSRGARYLVEERDAPETVINGEPSGWDAVTLGYRGIVGGEYTATTPASHGARPEANAIDRATAWWERVRGAVDDANADAESGGFDTVTATAEAIEGGLSADGAAVTASMTVRFRVPPSETPISVRSLVDDCCRTGTVSWGQSIPAHVASPRGTLPAAVRGRSATPAASRLTSTRPAPPTRTSTPTRGGCRWSRTAPATPRSTTRRMNACRSPRSTVP
;
A
#
# COMPACT_ATOMS: atom_id res chain seq x y z
N MET A 1 7.13 -2.97 15.37
CA MET A 1 5.87 -2.18 15.29
C MET A 1 5.44 -1.82 16.70
N PRO A 2 5.32 -0.54 17.08
CA PRO A 2 4.96 -0.15 18.45
C PRO A 2 3.49 -0.46 18.79
N GLY A 3 3.28 -1.17 19.90
CA GLY A 3 2.04 -1.28 20.70
C GLY A 3 1.16 -2.52 20.43
N GLU A 4 0.79 -3.28 21.46
CA GLU A 4 -0.42 -4.11 21.42
C GLU A 4 -1.58 -3.27 21.97
N ILE A 5 -2.61 -3.04 21.16
CA ILE A 5 -3.87 -2.46 21.64
C ILE A 5 -4.82 -3.64 21.85
N SER A 6 -5.12 -3.93 23.11
CA SER A 6 -6.05 -5.01 23.48
C SER A 6 -7.44 -4.78 22.89
N VAL A 7 -8.09 -5.87 22.50
CA VAL A 7 -9.47 -5.82 22.00
C VAL A 7 -10.42 -5.56 23.15
N ARG A 8 -11.20 -4.48 23.07
CA ARG A 8 -12.24 -4.13 24.06
C ARG A 8 -13.32 -3.27 23.43
N VAL A 9 -14.51 -3.30 24.02
CA VAL A 9 -15.63 -2.44 23.65
C VAL A 9 -15.92 -1.51 24.81
N GLU A 10 -15.95 -0.21 24.53
CA GLU A 10 -16.29 0.83 25.51
C GLU A 10 -17.53 1.58 25.06
N THR A 11 -18.27 2.17 26.00
CA THR A 11 -19.47 2.95 25.69
C THR A 11 -19.10 4.42 25.56
N GLY A 12 -19.26 4.92 24.34
CA GLY A 12 -18.97 6.29 23.99
C GLY A 12 -17.48 6.62 23.96
N ASP A 13 -17.16 7.69 23.25
CA ASP A 13 -15.86 8.33 23.25
C ASP A 13 -16.08 9.83 23.00
N ALA A 14 -15.69 10.64 23.99
CA ALA A 14 -15.92 12.08 23.97
C ALA A 14 -15.02 12.80 22.95
N ASP A 15 -13.81 12.29 22.70
CA ASP A 15 -12.86 12.84 21.75
C ASP A 15 -13.29 12.54 20.31
N LEU A 16 -13.90 11.37 20.10
CA LEU A 16 -14.49 10.96 18.83
C LEU A 16 -15.93 11.45 18.63
N GLY A 17 -16.56 12.02 19.67
CA GLY A 17 -17.93 12.52 19.63
C GLY A 17 -19.00 11.44 19.39
N VAL A 18 -18.70 10.18 19.73
CA VAL A 18 -19.62 9.04 19.51
C VAL A 18 -20.28 8.65 20.84
N PRO A 19 -21.61 8.58 20.92
CA PRO A 19 -22.31 8.15 22.14
C PRO A 19 -22.49 6.62 22.25
N GLY A 20 -22.19 5.88 21.17
CA GLY A 20 -22.41 4.44 21.04
C GLY A 20 -21.19 3.58 21.39
N PRO A 21 -21.25 2.25 21.18
CA PRO A 21 -20.13 1.36 21.46
C PRO A 21 -18.93 1.65 20.54
N VAL A 22 -17.73 1.67 21.11
CA VAL A 22 -16.45 1.90 20.43
C VAL A 22 -15.58 0.65 20.56
N LEU A 23 -15.15 0.09 19.41
CA LEU A 23 -14.28 -1.06 19.35
C LEU A 23 -12.81 -0.61 19.30
N TRP A 24 -12.09 -0.87 20.38
CA TRP A 24 -10.65 -0.69 20.46
C TRP A 24 -9.96 -1.99 20.09
N GLY A 25 -8.87 -1.89 19.35
CA GLY A 25 -8.02 -3.04 19.01
C GLY A 25 -7.09 -2.71 17.85
N ARG A 26 -5.93 -3.37 17.79
CA ARG A 26 -5.04 -3.25 16.63
C ARG A 26 -5.80 -3.68 15.36
N GLY A 27 -5.82 -2.79 14.39
CA GLY A 27 -6.47 -2.99 13.11
C GLY A 27 -8.00 -2.91 13.13
N SER A 28 -8.62 -2.42 14.21
CA SER A 28 -10.07 -2.14 14.21
C SER A 28 -10.46 -1.17 13.10
N VAL A 29 -9.62 -0.16 12.82
CA VAL A 29 -9.76 0.77 11.68
C VAL A 29 -9.06 0.24 10.44
N ASP A 30 -7.81 -0.19 10.58
CA ASP A 30 -6.90 -0.51 9.48
C ASP A 30 -6.40 -1.97 9.54
N ALA A 31 -6.99 -2.91 8.80
CA ALA A 31 -8.23 -2.77 8.03
C ALA A 31 -9.25 -3.85 8.41
N THR A 32 -9.12 -4.47 9.59
CA THR A 32 -9.95 -5.60 10.03
C THR A 32 -11.43 -5.21 10.13
N GLY A 33 -11.75 -3.98 10.55
CA GLY A 33 -13.13 -3.49 10.58
C GLY A 33 -13.78 -3.47 9.20
N ALA A 34 -13.10 -2.88 8.22
CA ALA A 34 -13.55 -2.88 6.83
C ALA A 34 -13.58 -4.28 6.22
N LEU A 35 -12.59 -5.12 6.52
CA LEU A 35 -12.53 -6.52 6.12
C LEU A 35 -13.77 -7.29 6.58
N ALA A 36 -14.13 -7.16 7.86
CA ALA A 36 -15.31 -7.82 8.43
C ALA A 36 -16.61 -7.37 7.74
N ALA A 37 -16.78 -6.05 7.53
CA ALA A 37 -17.95 -5.51 6.83
C ALA A 37 -18.05 -6.02 5.38
N MET A 38 -16.92 -6.09 4.67
CA MET A 38 -16.87 -6.60 3.29
C MET A 38 -17.17 -8.10 3.20
N VAL A 39 -16.74 -8.91 4.18
CA VAL A 39 -17.11 -10.34 4.21
C VAL A 39 -18.62 -10.50 4.34
N VAL A 40 -19.26 -9.75 5.25
CA VAL A 40 -20.72 -9.78 5.42
C VAL A 40 -21.42 -9.38 4.13
N ALA A 41 -21.01 -8.26 3.53
CA ALA A 41 -21.57 -7.80 2.26
C ALA A 41 -21.40 -8.81 1.12
N ALA A 42 -20.24 -9.49 1.05
CA ALA A 42 -19.98 -10.53 0.05
C ALA A 42 -20.90 -11.75 0.23
N VAL A 43 -21.15 -12.16 1.47
CA VAL A 43 -22.09 -13.27 1.77
C VAL A 43 -23.52 -12.89 1.38
N GLU A 44 -23.96 -11.66 1.68
CA GLU A 44 -25.32 -11.20 1.38
C GLU A 44 -25.58 -10.98 -0.11
N THR A 45 -24.58 -10.48 -0.83
CA THR A 45 -24.72 -10.10 -2.26
C THR A 45 -24.25 -11.18 -3.22
N GLY A 46 -23.42 -12.12 -2.76
CA GLY A 46 -22.71 -13.07 -3.61
C GLY A 46 -21.52 -12.46 -4.37
N ALA A 47 -21.08 -11.25 -4.03
CA ALA A 47 -19.88 -10.63 -4.59
C ALA A 47 -18.62 -11.46 -4.24
N SER A 48 -17.64 -11.46 -5.14
CA SER A 48 -16.33 -12.05 -4.85
C SER A 48 -15.61 -11.23 -3.78
N PHE A 49 -14.96 -11.92 -2.84
CA PHE A 49 -14.22 -11.31 -1.76
C PHE A 49 -12.82 -11.92 -1.67
N VAL A 50 -11.82 -11.08 -1.43
CA VAL A 50 -10.44 -11.51 -1.24
C VAL A 50 -9.81 -10.72 -0.10
N GLY A 51 -9.33 -11.42 0.93
CA GLY A 51 -8.40 -10.86 1.91
C GLY A 51 -6.97 -11.02 1.41
N VAL A 52 -6.23 -9.92 1.28
CA VAL A 52 -4.83 -9.94 0.84
C VAL A 52 -3.87 -9.89 2.03
N VAL A 53 -2.71 -10.54 1.87
CA VAL A 53 -1.64 -10.54 2.87
C VAL A 53 -0.48 -9.65 2.45
N GLY A 54 0.23 -9.11 3.44
CA GLY A 54 1.45 -8.32 3.24
C GLY A 54 1.22 -6.90 2.72
N GLU A 55 -0.03 -6.40 2.70
CA GLU A 55 -0.35 -5.04 2.22
C GLU A 55 0.60 -3.99 2.80
N GLU A 56 0.79 -4.00 4.13
CA GLU A 56 1.62 -3.04 4.86
C GLU A 56 3.12 -3.13 4.56
N THR A 57 3.58 -4.19 3.89
CA THR A 57 5.02 -4.46 3.67
C THR A 57 5.38 -4.55 2.20
N ASP A 58 5.00 -5.65 1.56
CA ASP A 58 5.46 -6.04 0.23
C ASP A 58 4.30 -6.25 -0.74
N SER A 59 3.06 -6.12 -0.25
CA SER A 59 1.78 -6.32 -0.93
C SER A 59 1.77 -7.54 -1.84
N ARG A 60 2.44 -8.62 -1.39
CA ARG A 60 2.56 -9.88 -2.13
C ARG A 60 1.22 -10.49 -2.50
N GLY A 61 0.22 -10.38 -1.62
CA GLY A 61 -1.12 -10.92 -1.87
C GLY A 61 -1.82 -10.21 -3.04
N ALA A 62 -1.75 -8.88 -3.10
CA ALA A 62 -2.34 -8.12 -4.20
C ALA A 62 -1.60 -8.37 -5.53
N ARG A 63 -0.26 -8.44 -5.51
CA ARG A 63 0.56 -8.73 -6.70
C ARG A 63 0.25 -10.12 -7.28
N TYR A 64 0.15 -11.13 -6.42
CA TYR A 64 -0.24 -12.46 -6.84
C TYR A 64 -1.58 -12.47 -7.58
N LEU A 65 -2.59 -11.72 -7.10
CA LEU A 65 -3.89 -11.64 -7.78
C LEU A 65 -3.80 -10.98 -9.15
N VAL A 66 -2.94 -9.97 -9.31
CA VAL A 66 -2.74 -9.29 -10.59
C VAL A 66 -2.11 -10.22 -11.63
N GLU A 67 -1.22 -11.10 -11.18
CA GLU A 67 -0.52 -12.06 -12.04
C GLU A 67 -1.40 -13.28 -12.38
N GLU A 68 -2.17 -13.77 -11.41
CA GLU A 68 -2.81 -15.09 -11.48
C GLU A 68 -4.32 -15.05 -11.73
N ARG A 69 -4.94 -13.86 -11.79
CA ARG A 69 -6.39 -13.71 -11.97
C ARG A 69 -6.74 -12.72 -13.07
N ASP A 70 -7.85 -13.01 -13.75
CA ASP A 70 -8.48 -12.04 -14.63
C ASP A 70 -8.97 -10.82 -13.85
N ALA A 71 -8.79 -9.64 -14.45
CA ALA A 71 -9.24 -8.40 -13.85
C ALA A 71 -10.78 -8.38 -13.75
N PRO A 72 -11.36 -8.12 -12.56
CA PRO A 72 -12.80 -7.95 -12.44
C PRO A 72 -13.24 -6.63 -13.08
N GLU A 73 -14.53 -6.54 -13.40
CA GLU A 73 -15.12 -5.29 -13.92
C GLU A 73 -15.03 -4.13 -12.92
N THR A 74 -15.03 -4.44 -11.62
CA THR A 74 -14.98 -3.46 -10.55
C THR A 74 -14.28 -4.03 -9.33
N VAL A 75 -13.46 -3.20 -8.67
CA VAL A 75 -12.80 -3.49 -7.40
C VAL A 75 -13.19 -2.43 -6.39
N ILE A 76 -13.54 -2.85 -5.18
CA ILE A 76 -13.67 -1.99 -4.01
C ILE A 76 -12.52 -2.35 -3.08
N ASN A 77 -11.67 -1.37 -2.76
CA ASN A 77 -10.63 -1.55 -1.74
C ASN A 77 -11.20 -1.15 -0.37
N GLY A 78 -10.99 -1.99 0.64
CA GLY A 78 -11.50 -1.79 2.00
C GLY A 78 -10.60 -0.96 2.89
N GLU A 79 -9.95 0.06 2.35
CA GLU A 79 -9.17 1.00 3.16
C GLU A 79 -10.13 1.92 3.95
N PRO A 80 -9.75 2.34 5.17
CA PRO A 80 -10.59 3.22 5.96
C PRO A 80 -10.69 4.61 5.31
N SER A 81 -11.85 4.92 4.74
CA SER A 81 -12.17 6.24 4.16
C SER A 81 -13.16 7.05 4.96
N GLY A 82 -13.71 6.49 6.06
CA GLY A 82 -14.91 6.99 6.74
C GLY A 82 -16.18 6.33 6.20
N TRP A 83 -17.20 6.19 7.02
CA TRP A 83 -18.48 5.57 6.63
C TRP A 83 -19.32 6.46 5.70
N ASP A 84 -19.07 7.76 5.74
CA ASP A 84 -19.73 8.83 5.00
C ASP A 84 -18.89 9.34 3.82
N ALA A 85 -17.73 8.73 3.55
CA ALA A 85 -16.83 9.17 2.51
C ALA A 85 -16.25 8.05 1.65
N VAL A 86 -15.95 8.39 0.39
CA VAL A 86 -15.35 7.49 -0.60
C VAL A 86 -14.01 8.05 -1.04
N THR A 87 -12.97 7.25 -0.90
CA THR A 87 -11.66 7.58 -1.47
C THR A 87 -11.66 7.31 -2.97
N LEU A 88 -11.39 8.37 -3.73
CA LEU A 88 -11.36 8.30 -5.20
C LEU A 88 -9.97 8.17 -5.79
N GLY A 89 -8.93 8.27 -4.97
CA GLY A 89 -7.57 8.25 -5.50
C GLY A 89 -6.51 8.30 -4.43
N TYR A 90 -5.29 8.08 -4.90
CA TYR A 90 -4.07 8.09 -4.12
C TYR A 90 -2.96 8.77 -4.93
N ARG A 91 -2.00 9.34 -4.20
CA ARG A 91 -0.75 9.85 -4.77
C ARG A 91 0.12 8.68 -5.24
N GLY A 92 1.01 8.89 -6.19
CA GLY A 92 2.02 7.89 -6.55
C GLY A 92 3.15 7.79 -5.50
N ILE A 93 4.01 6.80 -5.67
CA ILE A 93 5.26 6.64 -4.90
C ILE A 93 6.43 6.54 -5.86
N VAL A 94 7.54 7.17 -5.51
CA VAL A 94 8.88 6.79 -6.00
C VAL A 94 9.77 6.55 -4.78
N GLY A 95 10.40 5.38 -4.71
CA GLY A 95 11.48 5.10 -3.76
C GLY A 95 12.84 5.09 -4.47
N GLY A 96 13.87 5.60 -3.82
CA GLY A 96 15.24 5.57 -4.33
C GLY A 96 16.27 5.54 -3.22
N GLU A 97 17.52 5.25 -3.59
CA GLU A 97 18.67 5.25 -2.70
C GLU A 97 19.83 6.02 -3.35
N TYR A 98 20.29 7.06 -2.68
CA TYR A 98 21.53 7.75 -3.05
C TYR A 98 22.71 7.07 -2.37
N THR A 99 23.82 6.91 -3.08
CA THR A 99 25.09 6.40 -2.52
C THR A 99 26.27 7.26 -2.96
N ALA A 100 27.22 7.46 -2.07
CA ALA A 100 28.50 8.10 -2.36
C ALA A 100 29.66 7.46 -1.60
N THR A 101 30.85 7.54 -2.18
CA THR A 101 32.09 7.09 -1.55
C THR A 101 33.20 8.08 -1.88
N THR A 102 34.01 8.42 -0.88
CA THR A 102 35.17 9.29 -1.02
C THR A 102 36.36 8.69 -0.30
N PRO A 103 37.61 8.93 -0.73
CA PRO A 103 38.78 8.56 0.05
C PRO A 103 38.74 9.17 1.46
N ALA A 104 39.24 8.45 2.46
CA ALA A 104 39.45 8.98 3.80
C ALA A 104 40.65 9.93 3.81
N SER A 105 40.37 11.23 3.67
CA SER A 105 41.41 12.25 3.66
C SER A 105 41.78 12.67 5.09
N HIS A 106 43.09 12.67 5.39
CA HIS A 106 43.69 13.24 6.61
C HIS A 106 44.27 14.66 6.34
N GLY A 107 43.95 15.25 5.19
CA GLY A 107 44.55 16.49 4.72
C GLY A 107 44.00 17.73 5.41
N ALA A 108 44.84 18.76 5.58
CA ALA A 108 44.50 20.04 6.21
C ALA A 108 43.48 20.90 5.43
N ARG A 109 42.98 20.42 4.28
CA ARG A 109 41.93 21.06 3.49
C ARG A 109 40.70 20.16 3.49
N PRO A 110 39.55 20.62 4.01
CA PRO A 110 38.34 19.82 4.03
C PRO A 110 37.73 19.79 2.63
N GLU A 111 38.08 18.80 1.82
CA GLU A 111 37.24 18.42 0.69
C GLU A 111 35.98 17.74 1.22
N ALA A 112 34.83 18.04 0.60
CA ALA A 112 33.55 17.47 0.99
C ALA A 112 33.58 15.93 0.88
N ASN A 113 33.42 15.26 2.02
CA ASN A 113 33.41 13.81 2.11
C ASN A 113 32.05 13.23 1.65
N ALA A 114 31.89 11.91 1.66
CA ALA A 114 30.65 11.28 1.19
C ALA A 114 29.40 11.75 1.95
N ILE A 115 29.49 12.02 3.25
CA ILE A 115 28.38 12.52 4.08
C ILE A 115 27.99 13.94 3.67
N ASP A 116 28.99 14.81 3.47
CA ASP A 116 28.76 16.18 2.98
C ASP A 116 28.08 16.16 1.60
N ARG A 117 28.51 15.25 0.71
CA ARG A 117 27.94 15.09 -0.62
C ARG A 117 26.49 14.60 -0.58
N ALA A 118 26.18 13.63 0.28
CA ALA A 118 24.82 13.12 0.47
C ALA A 118 23.89 14.22 1.01
N THR A 119 24.35 14.98 2.01
CA THR A 119 23.59 16.08 2.62
C THR A 119 23.34 17.20 1.60
N ALA A 120 24.37 17.61 0.87
CA ALA A 120 24.26 18.64 -0.17
C ALA A 120 23.38 18.18 -1.34
N TRP A 121 23.39 16.89 -1.71
CA TRP A 121 22.45 16.33 -2.69
C TRP A 121 21.01 16.44 -2.20
N TRP A 122 20.75 16.04 -0.96
CA TRP A 122 19.40 16.12 -0.39
C TRP A 122 18.88 17.55 -0.27
N GLU A 123 19.74 18.52 0.06
CA GLU A 123 19.39 19.94 0.03
C GLU A 123 18.98 20.42 -1.36
N ARG A 124 19.70 20.01 -2.41
CA ARG A 124 19.32 20.33 -3.80
C ARG A 124 17.99 19.70 -4.17
N VAL A 125 17.76 18.44 -3.79
CA VAL A 125 16.49 17.75 -4.04
C VAL A 125 15.33 18.46 -3.36
N ARG A 126 15.48 18.85 -2.09
CA ARG A 126 14.44 19.62 -1.38
C ARG A 126 14.15 20.94 -2.06
N GLY A 127 15.19 21.71 -2.44
CA GLY A 127 15.02 22.96 -3.17
C GLY A 127 14.30 22.77 -4.50
N ALA A 128 14.67 21.76 -5.30
CA ALA A 128 14.00 21.47 -6.56
C ALA A 128 12.54 21.05 -6.39
N VAL A 129 12.20 20.33 -5.32
CA VAL A 129 10.82 19.97 -5.00
C VAL A 129 10.02 21.18 -4.52
N ASP A 130 10.63 22.07 -3.74
CA ASP A 130 10.00 23.32 -3.32
C ASP A 130 9.72 24.22 -4.54
N ASP A 131 10.68 24.33 -5.46
CA ASP A 131 10.52 25.07 -6.73
C ASP A 131 9.40 24.45 -7.60
N ALA A 132 9.35 23.13 -7.71
CA ALA A 132 8.29 22.43 -8.45
C ALA A 132 6.89 22.61 -7.82
N ASN A 133 6.85 22.90 -6.52
CA ASN A 133 5.61 23.16 -5.77
C ASN A 133 5.28 24.66 -5.65
N ALA A 134 6.05 25.57 -6.25
CA ALA A 134 5.95 27.01 -5.99
C ALA A 134 4.54 27.59 -6.20
N ASP A 135 3.78 27.05 -7.17
CA ASP A 135 2.43 27.49 -7.50
C ASP A 135 1.32 26.75 -6.74
N ALA A 136 1.67 25.86 -5.80
CA ALA A 136 0.74 25.00 -5.08
C ALA A 136 0.65 25.34 -3.58
N GLU A 137 -0.53 25.14 -3.01
CA GLU A 137 -0.74 25.21 -1.56
C GLU A 137 0.14 24.16 -0.85
N SER A 138 0.91 24.61 0.15
CA SER A 138 1.89 23.78 0.83
C SER A 138 1.26 22.54 1.47
N GLY A 139 1.88 21.37 1.22
CA GLY A 139 1.42 20.09 1.78
C GLY A 139 0.09 19.56 1.22
N GLY A 140 -0.53 20.24 0.26
CA GLY A 140 -1.77 19.81 -0.38
C GLY A 140 -1.59 18.51 -1.19
N PHE A 141 -2.68 17.82 -1.55
CA PHE A 141 -2.67 16.55 -2.32
C PHE A 141 -2.04 16.67 -3.73
N ASP A 142 -1.89 17.90 -4.23
CA ASP A 142 -1.42 18.19 -5.58
C ASP A 142 0.07 18.57 -5.65
N THR A 143 0.82 18.47 -4.53
CA THR A 143 2.27 18.72 -4.46
C THR A 143 3.12 17.45 -4.60
N VAL A 144 4.41 17.58 -4.91
CA VAL A 144 5.39 16.51 -4.66
C VAL A 144 5.83 16.59 -3.20
N THR A 145 5.84 15.47 -2.47
CA THR A 145 6.40 15.41 -1.11
C THR A 145 7.67 14.58 -1.12
N ALA A 146 8.79 15.16 -0.69
CA ALA A 146 10.06 14.47 -0.55
C ALA A 146 10.34 14.12 0.92
N THR A 147 10.83 12.92 1.18
CA THR A 147 11.18 12.46 2.54
C THR A 147 12.47 11.65 2.49
N ALA A 148 13.43 11.99 3.35
CA ALA A 148 14.57 11.12 3.64
C ALA A 148 14.14 10.15 4.75
N GLU A 149 14.08 8.86 4.44
CA GLU A 149 13.63 7.81 5.35
C GLU A 149 14.76 7.31 6.25
N ALA A 150 15.98 7.27 5.71
CA ALA A 150 17.19 6.89 6.43
C ALA A 150 18.40 7.60 5.82
N ILE A 151 19.40 7.89 6.66
CA ILE A 151 20.73 8.32 6.25
C ILE A 151 21.75 7.52 7.05
N GLU A 152 22.70 6.93 6.35
CA GLU A 152 23.83 6.22 6.95
C GLU A 152 25.12 6.79 6.38
N GLY A 153 26.17 6.86 7.19
CA GLY A 153 27.47 7.29 6.71
C GLY A 153 28.56 7.13 7.76
N GLY A 154 29.79 6.95 7.30
CA GLY A 154 30.92 6.72 8.17
C GLY A 154 32.17 6.25 7.41
N LEU A 155 33.23 6.00 8.17
CA LEU A 155 34.43 5.36 7.63
C LEU A 155 34.12 3.91 7.24
N SER A 156 34.69 3.46 6.13
CA SER A 156 34.74 2.05 5.77
C SER A 156 35.48 1.25 6.84
N ALA A 157 35.24 -0.06 6.89
CA ALA A 157 35.83 -0.93 7.90
C ALA A 157 37.37 -0.93 7.90
N ASP A 158 37.99 -0.70 6.74
CA ASP A 158 39.44 -0.56 6.56
C ASP A 158 39.96 0.87 6.79
N GLY A 159 39.08 1.83 7.06
CA GLY A 159 39.41 3.24 7.26
C GLY A 159 39.89 3.96 5.99
N ALA A 160 39.84 3.32 4.83
CA ALA A 160 40.38 3.87 3.58
C ALA A 160 39.42 4.84 2.88
N ALA A 161 38.12 4.76 3.18
CA ALA A 161 37.08 5.56 2.56
C ALA A 161 36.06 6.06 3.58
N VAL A 162 35.33 7.11 3.20
CA VAL A 162 34.07 7.52 3.83
C VAL A 162 32.96 7.15 2.86
N THR A 163 31.93 6.46 3.35
CA THR A 163 30.72 6.12 2.59
C THR A 163 29.52 6.86 3.16
N ALA A 164 28.53 7.11 2.31
CA ALA A 164 27.22 7.59 2.74
C ALA A 164 26.13 7.01 1.83
N SER A 165 25.00 6.64 2.42
CA SER A 165 23.77 6.27 1.73
C SER A 165 22.58 7.04 2.29
N MET A 166 21.59 7.29 1.44
CA MET A 166 20.34 7.93 1.85
C MET A 166 19.16 7.28 1.13
N THR A 167 18.26 6.68 1.92
CA THR A 167 16.98 6.15 1.43
C THR A 167 15.99 7.29 1.35
N VAL A 168 15.42 7.51 0.16
CA VAL A 168 14.49 8.59 -0.11
C VAL A 168 13.16 8.07 -0.65
N ARG A 169 12.08 8.75 -0.28
CA ARG A 169 10.74 8.51 -0.77
C ARG A 169 10.09 9.79 -1.25
N PHE A 170 9.40 9.69 -2.37
CA PHE A 170 8.61 10.76 -2.95
C PHE A 170 7.15 10.34 -3.06
N ARG A 171 6.22 11.22 -2.65
CA ARG A 171 4.80 11.14 -3.01
C ARG A 171 4.58 11.96 -4.27
N VAL A 172 3.93 11.36 -5.26
CA VAL A 172 3.72 11.94 -6.59
C VAL A 172 2.26 12.39 -6.72
N PRO A 173 1.96 13.66 -6.99
CA PRO A 173 0.58 14.11 -7.20
C PRO A 173 0.05 13.60 -8.55
N PRO A 174 -1.28 13.61 -8.78
CA PRO A 174 -1.85 13.19 -10.06
C PRO A 174 -1.49 14.06 -11.26
N SER A 175 -1.03 15.29 -11.03
CA SER A 175 -0.50 16.20 -12.05
C SER A 175 0.88 15.77 -12.56
N GLU A 176 1.57 14.88 -11.83
CA GLU A 176 2.94 14.46 -12.11
C GLU A 176 3.05 12.95 -12.35
N THR A 177 4.21 12.52 -12.84
CA THR A 177 4.52 11.11 -13.08
C THR A 177 5.70 10.65 -12.24
N PRO A 178 5.81 9.35 -11.94
CA PRO A 178 7.03 8.81 -11.34
C PRO A 178 8.30 9.13 -12.14
N ILE A 179 8.19 9.23 -13.47
CA ILE A 179 9.33 9.51 -14.36
C ILE A 179 9.77 10.96 -14.23
N SER A 180 8.85 11.92 -14.19
CA SER A 180 9.19 13.35 -14.02
C SER A 180 9.87 13.60 -12.68
N VAL A 181 9.38 13.00 -11.60
CA VAL A 181 10.01 13.10 -10.26
C VAL A 181 11.41 12.48 -10.24
N ARG A 182 11.61 11.31 -10.89
CA ARG A 182 12.96 10.72 -11.02
C ARG A 182 13.90 11.65 -11.77
N SER A 183 13.46 12.20 -12.90
CA SER A 183 14.27 13.15 -13.69
C SER A 183 14.69 14.35 -12.85
N LEU A 184 13.76 14.95 -12.10
CA LEU A 184 14.04 16.09 -11.22
C LEU A 184 15.10 15.77 -10.16
N VAL A 185 15.06 14.56 -9.58
CA VAL A 185 16.03 14.12 -8.57
C VAL A 185 17.38 13.76 -9.20
N ASP A 186 17.37 13.14 -10.37
CA ASP A 186 18.57 12.80 -11.13
C ASP A 186 19.32 14.08 -11.55
N ASP A 187 18.61 15.14 -11.94
CA ASP A 187 19.19 16.46 -12.26
C ASP A 187 19.89 17.12 -11.06
N CYS A 188 19.52 16.74 -9.82
CA CYS A 188 20.18 17.19 -8.60
C CYS A 188 21.48 16.42 -8.28
N CYS A 189 21.72 15.29 -8.95
CA CYS A 189 22.84 14.39 -8.70
C CYS A 189 24.10 14.84 -9.46
N ARG A 190 25.03 15.49 -8.76
CA ARG A 190 26.33 15.91 -9.31
C ARG A 190 27.45 14.90 -9.10
N THR A 191 27.35 14.15 -8.01
CA THR A 191 28.34 13.16 -7.55
C THR A 191 27.58 12.03 -6.87
N GLY A 192 28.15 10.82 -6.86
CA GLY A 192 27.48 9.65 -6.31
C GLY A 192 26.59 8.97 -7.35
N THR A 193 25.65 8.15 -6.91
CA THR A 193 24.71 7.44 -7.78
C THR A 193 23.37 7.34 -7.08
N VAL A 194 22.28 7.56 -7.82
CA VAL A 194 20.91 7.29 -7.36
C VAL A 194 20.45 5.99 -8.01
N SER A 195 20.01 5.04 -7.20
CA SER A 195 19.35 3.82 -7.64
C SER A 195 17.84 3.94 -7.37
N TRP A 196 17.03 3.50 -8.33
CA TRP A 196 15.58 3.62 -8.25
C TRP A 196 14.94 2.27 -7.89
N GLY A 197 14.13 2.28 -6.84
CA GLY A 197 13.31 1.14 -6.44
C GLY A 197 11.94 1.16 -7.12
N GLN A 198 10.97 0.53 -6.45
CA GLN A 198 9.60 0.47 -6.95
C GLN A 198 8.97 1.86 -7.09
N SER A 199 8.24 2.04 -8.18
CA SER A 199 7.37 3.20 -8.41
C SER A 199 5.92 2.77 -8.61
N ILE A 200 5.00 3.59 -8.11
CA ILE A 200 3.55 3.43 -8.31
C ILE A 200 3.04 4.76 -8.86
N PRO A 201 2.35 4.79 -10.02
CA PRO A 201 1.76 6.03 -10.54
C PRO A 201 0.61 6.49 -9.63
N ALA A 202 0.31 7.79 -9.65
CA ALA A 202 -0.90 8.30 -9.01
C ALA A 202 -2.16 7.77 -9.71
N HIS A 203 -3.26 7.68 -8.98
CA HIS A 203 -4.56 7.31 -9.54
C HIS A 203 -5.66 8.21 -8.97
N VAL A 204 -6.54 8.70 -9.85
CA VAL A 204 -7.77 9.40 -9.46
C VAL A 204 -8.92 8.93 -10.34
N ALA A 205 -9.91 8.30 -9.73
CA ALA A 205 -11.16 7.92 -10.36
C ALA A 205 -12.10 9.13 -10.52
N SER A 206 -12.94 9.09 -11.55
CA SER A 206 -13.96 10.13 -11.76
C SER A 206 -14.98 10.13 -10.62
N PRO A 207 -15.24 11.29 -9.97
CA PRO A 207 -16.30 11.40 -8.97
C PRO A 207 -17.69 11.08 -9.53
N ARG A 208 -17.89 11.23 -10.86
CA ARG A 208 -19.16 10.96 -11.55
C ARG A 208 -19.27 9.52 -12.06
N GLY A 209 -18.31 8.66 -11.71
CA GLY A 209 -18.35 7.24 -12.07
C GLY A 209 -19.54 6.52 -11.43
N THR A 210 -19.92 5.41 -12.04
CA THR A 210 -21.03 4.54 -11.59
C THR A 210 -20.82 4.06 -10.15
N LEU A 211 -19.60 3.63 -9.81
CA LEU A 211 -19.28 3.13 -8.47
C LEU A 211 -19.35 4.23 -7.40
N PRO A 212 -18.67 5.39 -7.52
CA PRO A 212 -18.85 6.48 -6.57
C PRO A 212 -20.30 6.96 -6.43
N ALA A 213 -21.07 7.00 -7.53
CA ALA A 213 -22.47 7.38 -7.49
C ALA A 213 -23.32 6.36 -6.72
N ALA A 214 -23.09 5.05 -6.92
CA ALA A 214 -23.78 3.98 -6.22
C ALA A 214 -23.51 4.01 -4.70
N VAL A 215 -22.26 4.28 -4.30
CA VAL A 215 -21.90 4.38 -2.87
C VAL A 215 -22.54 5.62 -2.24
N ARG A 216 -22.43 6.79 -2.88
CA ARG A 216 -23.04 8.04 -2.36
C ARG A 216 -24.56 7.96 -2.24
N GLY A 217 -25.24 7.27 -3.16
CA GLY A 217 -26.68 7.06 -3.10
C GLY A 217 -27.16 6.25 -1.88
N ARG A 218 -26.24 5.63 -1.13
CA ARG A 218 -26.51 4.84 0.08
C ARG A 218 -26.00 5.48 1.38
N SER A 219 -25.19 6.55 1.30
CA SER A 219 -24.67 7.27 2.46
C SER A 219 -25.57 8.46 2.81
N ALA A 220 -25.87 8.65 4.10
CA ALA A 220 -26.77 9.71 4.58
C ALA A 220 -26.21 11.14 4.35
N THR A 221 -24.88 11.28 4.25
CA THR A 221 -24.21 12.57 3.99
C THR A 221 -22.90 12.33 3.22
N PRO A 222 -22.86 12.32 1.87
CA PRO A 222 -21.68 11.89 1.15
C PRO A 222 -20.60 12.98 1.07
N ALA A 223 -19.42 12.73 1.63
CA ALA A 223 -18.20 13.50 1.39
C ALA A 223 -17.25 12.74 0.42
N ALA A 224 -16.51 13.46 -0.41
CA ALA A 224 -15.45 12.86 -1.23
C ALA A 224 -14.10 13.09 -0.55
N SER A 225 -13.31 12.03 -0.37
CA SER A 225 -11.98 12.11 0.24
C SER A 225 -10.88 11.65 -0.73
N ARG A 226 -9.65 12.07 -0.47
CA ARG A 226 -8.44 11.67 -1.21
C ARG A 226 -7.39 11.21 -0.21
N LEU A 227 -6.76 10.06 -0.45
CA LEU A 227 -5.72 9.53 0.44
C LEU A 227 -4.39 10.23 0.16
N THR A 228 -3.80 10.84 1.18
CA THR A 228 -2.47 11.48 1.08
C THR A 228 -1.32 10.45 1.05
N SER A 229 -1.60 9.19 1.40
CA SER A 229 -0.68 8.06 1.27
C SER A 229 -1.10 7.10 0.16
N THR A 230 -0.12 6.48 -0.47
CA THR A 230 -0.36 5.40 -1.43
C THR A 230 -0.30 4.07 -0.72
N ARG A 231 -1.37 3.30 -0.84
CA ARG A 231 -1.38 1.87 -0.58
C ARG A 231 -1.70 1.15 -1.88
N PRO A 232 -0.87 0.19 -2.32
CA PRO A 232 -1.02 -0.44 -3.62
C PRO A 232 -2.34 -1.20 -3.69
N ALA A 233 -3.34 -0.59 -4.33
CA ALA A 233 -4.44 -1.32 -4.94
C ALA A 233 -3.94 -1.99 -6.24
N PRO A 234 -4.47 -3.15 -6.64
CA PRO A 234 -4.10 -3.78 -7.90
C PRO A 234 -4.34 -2.80 -9.07
N PRO A 235 -3.43 -2.68 -10.04
CA PRO A 235 -3.63 -1.85 -11.22
C PRO A 235 -4.85 -2.33 -12.00
N THR A 236 -5.74 -1.41 -12.34
CA THR A 236 -6.87 -1.69 -13.24
C THR A 236 -6.34 -1.76 -14.67
N ARG A 237 -6.35 -2.96 -15.27
CA ARG A 237 -6.22 -3.10 -16.73
C ARG A 237 -7.50 -2.56 -17.36
N THR A 238 -7.42 -1.40 -18.01
CA THR A 238 -8.50 -0.89 -18.87
C THR A 238 -8.59 -1.77 -20.12
N SER A 239 -9.41 -2.81 -20.07
CA SER A 239 -9.90 -3.50 -21.26
C SER A 239 -11.37 -3.14 -21.49
N THR A 240 -11.69 -2.82 -22.73
CA THR A 240 -13.04 -2.48 -23.21
C THR A 240 -13.97 -3.70 -23.00
N PRO A 241 -15.21 -3.55 -22.50
CA PRO A 241 -16.01 -4.71 -22.13
C PRO A 241 -16.54 -5.44 -23.38
N THR A 242 -15.97 -6.61 -23.67
CA THR A 242 -16.64 -7.65 -24.45
C THR A 242 -17.48 -8.50 -23.50
N ARG A 243 -18.81 -8.45 -23.66
CA ARG A 243 -19.79 -9.23 -22.89
C ARG A 243 -19.49 -10.73 -22.97
N GLY A 244 -19.10 -11.33 -21.85
CA GLY A 244 -19.01 -12.78 -21.68
C GLY A 244 -19.17 -13.12 -20.20
N GLY A 245 -20.35 -13.61 -19.80
CA GLY A 245 -20.62 -13.95 -18.41
C GLY A 245 -19.87 -15.21 -17.98
N CYS A 246 -19.03 -15.09 -16.94
CA CYS A 246 -18.42 -16.23 -16.27
C CYS A 246 -19.09 -16.47 -14.90
N ARG A 247 -19.77 -17.62 -14.79
CA ARG A 247 -20.44 -18.11 -13.58
C ARG A 247 -19.41 -18.87 -12.74
N TRP A 248 -19.10 -18.37 -11.54
CA TRP A 248 -18.20 -19.06 -10.60
C TRP A 248 -18.97 -20.10 -9.77
N SER A 249 -18.41 -21.31 -9.69
CA SER A 249 -18.97 -22.47 -9.00
C SER A 249 -18.95 -22.30 -7.48
N ARG A 250 -20.10 -22.55 -6.84
CA ARG A 250 -20.24 -22.66 -5.37
C ARG A 250 -19.60 -23.96 -4.89
N THR A 251 -18.61 -23.88 -4.01
CA THR A 251 -18.20 -25.01 -3.16
C THR A 251 -18.90 -24.85 -1.82
N ALA A 252 -19.88 -25.72 -1.54
CA ALA A 252 -20.58 -25.76 -0.24
C ALA A 252 -19.69 -26.42 0.83
N PRO A 253 -19.76 -26.02 2.11
CA PRO A 253 -18.99 -26.65 3.17
C PRO A 253 -19.62 -27.97 3.61
N ALA A 254 -18.79 -29.01 3.76
CA ALA A 254 -19.17 -30.30 4.31
C ALA A 254 -19.48 -30.18 5.81
N THR A 255 -20.64 -30.71 6.23
CA THR A 255 -21.05 -30.81 7.63
C THR A 255 -20.41 -32.05 8.29
N PRO A 256 -19.88 -31.96 9.52
CA PRO A 256 -19.41 -33.12 10.25
C PRO A 256 -20.58 -33.78 11.00
N ARG A 257 -20.94 -35.01 10.63
CA ARG A 257 -21.80 -35.87 11.47
C ARG A 257 -20.92 -36.75 12.35
N SER A 258 -21.06 -36.58 13.65
CA SER A 258 -20.65 -37.53 14.67
C SER A 258 -21.55 -38.77 14.63
N THR A 259 -20.97 -39.96 14.67
CA THR A 259 -21.53 -41.11 15.41
C THR A 259 -20.53 -42.26 15.50
N THR A 260 -20.24 -42.61 16.75
CA THR A 260 -19.51 -43.77 17.24
C THR A 260 -20.22 -45.08 16.86
N ARG A 261 -19.52 -46.08 16.31
CA ARG A 261 -19.72 -47.50 16.68
C ARG A 261 -18.68 -48.47 16.07
N ARG A 262 -17.88 -49.01 16.99
CA ARG A 262 -17.43 -50.41 17.20
C ARG A 262 -16.93 -51.26 16.01
N MET A 263 -15.72 -51.76 16.22
CA MET A 263 -15.11 -52.98 15.68
C MET A 263 -16.06 -54.19 15.65
N ASN A 264 -15.96 -55.00 14.60
CA ASN A 264 -15.90 -56.45 14.73
C ASN A 264 -15.24 -57.09 13.50
N ALA A 265 -14.48 -58.16 13.79
CA ALA A 265 -13.59 -58.87 12.90
C ALA A 265 -14.31 -59.89 11.99
N CYS A 266 -13.49 -60.42 11.06
CA CYS A 266 -13.43 -61.81 10.59
C CYS A 266 -13.99 -62.16 9.20
N ARG A 267 -13.09 -62.84 8.46
CA ARG A 267 -13.26 -63.90 7.44
C ARG A 267 -13.27 -63.53 5.96
N SER A 268 -12.19 -63.97 5.31
CA SER A 268 -12.10 -64.42 3.92
C SER A 268 -12.95 -65.69 3.68
N PRO A 269 -13.21 -66.03 2.40
CA PRO A 269 -12.44 -67.13 1.80
C PRO A 269 -12.04 -66.94 0.32
N ARG A 270 -11.16 -67.88 -0.10
CA ARG A 270 -10.52 -68.21 -1.41
C ARG A 270 -11.53 -68.30 -2.60
N SER A 271 -11.19 -68.35 -3.89
CA SER A 271 -10.10 -69.07 -4.60
C SER A 271 -9.96 -68.70 -6.12
N THR A 272 -8.77 -68.98 -6.68
CA THR A 272 -8.41 -69.51 -8.05
C THR A 272 -8.74 -68.71 -9.33
N VAL A 273 -7.78 -68.20 -10.16
CA VAL A 273 -6.72 -68.83 -11.03
C VAL A 273 -7.34 -69.49 -12.28
N PRO A 274 -6.81 -69.38 -13.52
CA PRO A 274 -5.41 -69.49 -14.00
C PRO A 274 -4.61 -68.19 -14.11
#